data_AF-A0A7C9ANJ0-F1
#
_entry.id   AF-A0A7C9ANJ0-F1
#
_cell.length_a   1.000
_cell.length_b   1.000
_cell.length_c   1.000
_cell.angle_alpha   90.00
_cell.angle_beta   90.00
_cell.angle_gamma   90.00
#
_symmetry.space_group_name_H-M   'P 1'
#
loop_
_entity.id
_entity.type
_entity.pdbx_description
1 polymer ?
#
loop_
_entity_poly.entity_id
_entity_poly.type
_entity_poly.pdbx_seq_one_letter_code
_entity_poly.pdbx_strand_id
1 'polypeptide(L)'
;LKTGLDRFLTSWAGPEDLSTGNFSFKLDYHGDPEIYLWNGGQIIYRSGPWVGQRFSGVPEMKTGSSGFNFTFYTGPEEVFYTFELPPNDKVKSRLMVTFDGFLERWTWVPDTGEWTRYWYARKDQCD
;
A
#
# COMPACT_ATOMS: atom_id res chain seq x y z
N LEU A 1 -14.50 12.06 -11.12
CA LEU A 1 -14.23 10.63 -11.29
C LEU A 1 -15.27 10.02 -12.22
N LYS A 2 -14.84 9.35 -13.29
CA LYS A 2 -15.70 8.94 -14.41
C LYS A 2 -16.69 7.83 -14.06
N THR A 3 -16.26 6.83 -13.30
CA THR A 3 -17.04 5.61 -13.02
C THR A 3 -17.57 5.53 -11.58
N GLY A 4 -17.06 6.35 -10.67
CA GLY A 4 -17.36 6.25 -9.23
C GLY A 4 -16.82 4.98 -8.56
N LEU A 5 -16.05 4.15 -9.28
CA LEU A 5 -15.48 2.91 -8.74
C LEU A 5 -14.30 3.24 -7.80
N ASP A 6 -14.45 2.87 -6.54
CA ASP A 6 -13.38 2.91 -5.54
C ASP A 6 -12.66 1.56 -5.49
N ARG A 7 -11.34 1.57 -5.66
CA ARG A 7 -10.47 0.38 -5.62
C ARG A 7 -9.56 0.47 -4.40
N PHE A 8 -9.68 -0.51 -3.51
CA PHE A 8 -8.92 -0.56 -2.27
C PHE A 8 -8.60 -2.00 -1.87
N LEU A 9 -7.69 -2.16 -0.91
CA LEU A 9 -7.33 -3.47 -0.36
C LEU A 9 -8.20 -3.79 0.86
N THR A 10 -8.59 -5.05 1.00
CA THR A 10 -9.21 -5.58 2.22
C THR A 10 -8.41 -6.78 2.70
N SER A 11 -8.34 -6.96 4.03
CA SER A 11 -7.74 -8.16 4.60
C SER A 11 -8.63 -9.37 4.38
N TRP A 12 -8.03 -10.54 4.56
CA TRP A 12 -8.78 -11.75 4.88
C TRP A 12 -9.33 -11.67 6.30
N ALA A 13 -10.38 -12.44 6.58
CA ALA A 13 -10.98 -12.54 7.91
C ALA A 13 -10.08 -13.29 8.89
N GLY A 14 -9.26 -14.22 8.39
CA GLY A 14 -8.27 -14.94 9.17
C GLY A 14 -7.15 -15.52 8.30
N PRO A 15 -6.20 -16.23 8.92
CA PRO A 15 -5.09 -16.86 8.20
C PRO A 15 -5.55 -17.96 7.23
N GLU A 16 -6.65 -18.65 7.54
CA GLU A 16 -7.23 -19.73 6.73
C GLU A 16 -8.60 -19.37 6.15
N ASP A 17 -9.18 -18.23 6.54
CA ASP A 17 -10.48 -17.75 6.09
C ASP A 17 -10.30 -16.62 5.06
N LEU A 18 -10.49 -16.96 3.78
CA LEU A 18 -10.32 -16.05 2.64
C LEU A 18 -11.47 -15.05 2.45
N SER A 19 -12.48 -15.07 3.32
CA SER A 19 -13.56 -14.07 3.29
C SER A 19 -13.05 -12.68 3.68
N THR A 20 -13.85 -11.65 3.41
CA THR A 20 -13.48 -10.26 3.70
C THR A 20 -13.36 -10.02 5.21
N GLY A 21 -12.19 -9.58 5.65
CA GLY A 21 -11.93 -9.19 7.03
C GLY A 21 -12.25 -7.73 7.34
N ASN A 22 -11.92 -7.31 8.56
CA ASN A 22 -12.25 -5.97 9.06
C ASN A 22 -11.30 -4.86 8.61
N PHE A 23 -10.10 -5.21 8.11
CA PHE A 23 -9.09 -4.22 7.79
C PHE A 23 -9.15 -3.81 6.32
N SER A 24 -9.07 -2.51 6.04
CA SER A 24 -9.04 -2.02 4.66
C SER A 24 -8.09 -0.85 4.47
N PHE A 25 -7.43 -0.77 3.31
CA PHE A 25 -6.48 0.28 2.97
C PHE A 25 -7.01 1.10 1.79
N LYS A 26 -7.48 2.32 2.06
CA LYS A 26 -8.32 3.13 1.17
C LYS A 26 -7.73 4.52 0.95
N LEU A 27 -7.73 4.95 -0.31
CA LEU A 27 -7.33 6.30 -0.70
C LEU A 27 -8.48 7.28 -0.42
N ASP A 28 -8.18 8.33 0.34
CA ASP A 28 -8.99 9.53 0.40
C ASP A 28 -8.34 10.60 -0.48
N TYR A 29 -9.07 11.05 -1.50
CA TYR A 29 -8.59 12.03 -2.47
C TYR A 29 -9.08 13.46 -2.15
N HIS A 30 -9.81 13.68 -1.06
CA HIS A 30 -10.30 14.99 -0.68
C HIS A 30 -9.21 15.81 0.03
N GLY A 31 -9.03 17.08 -0.36
CA GLY A 31 -7.94 17.91 0.18
C GLY A 31 -6.58 17.46 -0.34
N ASP A 32 -5.64 17.22 0.58
CA ASP A 32 -4.35 16.61 0.24
C ASP A 32 -4.50 15.08 0.26
N PRO A 33 -4.36 14.36 -0.87
CA PRO A 33 -4.70 12.94 -0.90
C PRO A 33 -3.80 12.06 -0.02
N GLU A 34 -4.43 11.15 0.71
CA GLU A 34 -3.78 10.24 1.66
C GLU A 34 -4.40 8.86 1.61
N ILE A 35 -3.67 7.85 2.07
CA ILE A 35 -4.20 6.49 2.21
C ILE A 35 -4.28 6.12 3.69
N TYR A 36 -5.43 5.60 4.08
CA TYR A 36 -5.73 5.23 5.45
C TYR A 36 -5.87 3.73 5.57
N LEU A 37 -5.33 3.16 6.65
CA LEU A 37 -5.66 1.81 7.09
C LEU A 37 -6.79 1.91 8.12
N TRP A 38 -7.87 1.23 7.85
CA TRP A 38 -9.08 1.19 8.66
C TRP A 38 -9.20 -0.16 9.35
N ASN A 39 -9.72 -0.17 10.57
CA ASN A 39 -10.31 -1.33 11.24
C ASN A 39 -11.81 -1.06 11.39
N GLY A 40 -12.61 -1.65 10.50
CA GLY A 40 -14.03 -1.30 10.38
C GLY A 40 -14.21 0.20 10.11
N GLY A 41 -14.76 0.93 11.08
CA GLY A 41 -14.98 2.39 11.00
C GLY A 41 -13.86 3.25 11.60
N GLN A 42 -12.80 2.67 12.16
CA GLN A 42 -11.74 3.41 12.84
C GLN A 42 -10.47 3.46 12.00
N ILE A 43 -9.90 4.66 11.81
CA ILE A 43 -8.57 4.83 11.24
C ILE A 43 -7.53 4.37 12.27
N ILE A 44 -6.66 3.44 11.88
CA ILE A 44 -5.58 2.94 12.73
C ILE A 44 -4.19 3.34 12.22
N TYR A 45 -4.05 3.72 10.95
CA TYR A 45 -2.80 4.24 10.38
C TYR A 45 -3.10 5.22 9.24
N ARG A 46 -2.24 6.23 9.08
CA ARG A 46 -2.32 7.28 8.06
C ARG A 46 -1.01 7.33 7.29
N SER A 47 -1.05 7.16 5.98
CA SER A 47 0.16 7.26 5.13
C SER A 47 0.76 8.66 5.12
N GLY A 48 -0.03 9.68 5.48
CA GLY A 48 0.28 11.07 5.21
C GLY A 48 0.05 11.43 3.73
N PRO A 49 0.08 12.72 3.37
CA PRO A 49 -0.11 13.17 2.00
C PRO A 49 1.04 12.74 1.07
N TRP A 50 0.74 12.69 -0.22
CA TRP A 50 1.75 12.49 -1.27
C TRP A 50 2.64 13.73 -1.40
N VAL A 51 3.93 13.57 -1.15
CA VAL A 51 4.93 14.67 -1.19
C VAL A 51 5.76 14.67 -2.48
N GLY A 52 5.17 14.22 -3.59
CA GLY A 52 5.78 14.22 -4.93
C GLY A 52 6.50 12.93 -5.31
N GLN A 53 7.15 12.25 -4.35
CA GLN A 53 7.91 11.01 -4.61
C GLN A 53 7.50 9.83 -3.72
N ARG A 54 6.76 10.10 -2.64
CA ARG A 54 6.30 9.12 -1.66
C ARG A 54 5.15 9.69 -0.83
N PHE A 55 4.47 8.83 -0.08
CA PHE A 55 3.65 9.29 1.04
C PHE A 55 4.56 9.69 2.21
N SER A 56 4.21 10.78 2.89
CA SER A 56 5.08 11.39 3.93
C SER A 56 5.37 10.45 5.11
N GLY A 57 4.40 9.62 5.50
CA GLY A 57 4.50 8.58 6.53
C GLY A 57 5.05 7.24 6.05
N VAL A 58 5.55 7.14 4.81
CA VAL A 58 6.19 5.93 4.26
C VAL A 58 7.60 6.25 3.75
N PRO A 59 8.59 6.47 4.63
CA PRO A 59 9.96 6.79 4.23
C PRO A 59 10.67 5.67 3.45
N GLU A 60 10.16 4.43 3.49
CA GLU A 60 10.70 3.28 2.74
C GLU A 60 10.36 3.28 1.24
N MET A 61 9.42 4.14 0.80
CA MET A 61 9.14 4.36 -0.62
C MET A 61 10.28 5.17 -1.26
N LYS A 62 11.35 4.45 -1.62
CA LYS A 62 12.55 5.01 -2.25
C LYS A 62 12.59 4.68 -3.74
N THR A 63 12.07 5.58 -4.56
CA THR A 63 12.15 5.47 -6.03
C THR A 63 13.61 5.38 -6.49
N GLY A 64 13.87 4.58 -7.53
CA GLY A 64 15.19 4.44 -8.15
C GLY A 64 16.14 3.49 -7.42
N SER A 65 16.49 3.77 -6.16
CA SER A 65 17.44 2.94 -5.38
C SER A 65 16.96 1.51 -5.13
N SER A 66 15.64 1.32 -5.02
CA SER A 66 15.00 0.01 -4.85
C SER A 66 14.60 -0.65 -6.18
N GLY A 67 14.75 0.07 -7.30
CA GLY A 67 14.23 -0.34 -8.61
C GLY A 67 12.72 -0.14 -8.78
N PHE A 68 11.99 0.21 -7.73
CA PHE A 68 10.56 0.53 -7.82
C PHE A 68 10.36 1.94 -8.34
N ASN A 69 9.31 2.12 -9.14
CA ASN A 69 8.74 3.43 -9.41
C ASN A 69 7.39 3.55 -8.71
N PHE A 70 7.20 4.61 -7.95
CA PHE A 70 5.97 4.87 -7.21
C PHE A 70 5.31 6.12 -7.79
N THR A 71 4.07 5.98 -8.23
CA THR A 71 3.34 7.06 -8.90
C THR A 71 2.03 7.30 -8.18
N PHE A 72 1.77 8.56 -7.87
CA PHE A 72 0.46 9.03 -7.50
C PHE A 72 -0.08 9.91 -8.63
N TYR A 73 -1.27 9.57 -9.12
CA TYR A 73 -1.93 10.28 -10.20
C TYR A 73 -3.20 10.96 -9.70
N THR A 74 -3.38 12.22 -10.08
CA THR A 74 -4.61 12.97 -9.84
C THR A 74 -5.05 13.60 -11.16
N GLY A 75 -6.19 13.16 -11.66
CA GLY A 75 -6.78 13.67 -12.90
C GLY A 75 -8.30 13.80 -12.79
N PRO A 76 -8.94 14.37 -13.84
CA PRO A 76 -10.39 14.57 -13.85
C PRO A 76 -11.19 13.26 -13.86
N GLU A 77 -10.64 12.21 -14.49
CA GLU A 77 -11.30 10.91 -14.64
C GLU A 77 -11.00 9.96 -13.48
N GLU A 78 -9.77 9.97 -12.96
CA GLU A 78 -9.28 9.01 -11.96
C GLU A 78 -8.24 9.63 -11.00
N VAL A 79 -8.18 9.08 -9.79
CA VAL A 79 -7.17 9.39 -8.78
C VAL A 79 -6.72 8.07 -8.19
N PHE A 80 -5.42 7.78 -8.23
CA PHE A 80 -4.90 6.49 -7.76
C PHE A 80 -3.42 6.56 -7.40
N TYR A 81 -3.01 5.57 -6.63
CA TYR A 81 -1.61 5.23 -6.40
C TYR A 81 -1.28 3.93 -7.12
N THR A 82 -0.10 3.85 -7.74
CA THR A 82 0.43 2.64 -8.36
C THR A 82 1.93 2.50 -8.13
N PHE A 83 2.45 1.31 -8.37
CA PHE A 83 3.87 1.06 -8.41
C PHE A 83 4.25 0.17 -9.60
N GLU A 84 5.44 0.40 -10.14
CA GLU A 84 6.01 -0.38 -11.23
C GLU A 84 7.31 -1.03 -10.74
N LEU A 85 7.55 -2.25 -11.21
CA LEU A 85 8.77 -3.00 -10.95
C LEU A 85 9.80 -2.72 -12.04
N PRO A 86 11.10 -2.97 -11.77
CA PRO A 86 12.11 -2.96 -12.82
C PRO A 86 11.70 -3.84 -14.01
N PRO A 87 12.12 -3.51 -15.24
CA PRO A 87 11.83 -4.30 -16.45
C PRO A 87 12.55 -5.67 -16.49
N ASN A 88 12.97 -6.22 -15.34
CA ASN A 88 13.45 -7.58 -15.21
C ASN A 88 12.43 -8.43 -14.46
N ASP A 89 12.04 -9.56 -15.04
CA ASP A 89 11.00 -10.44 -14.49
C ASP A 89 11.44 -11.21 -13.23
N LYS A 90 12.66 -10.95 -12.76
CA LYS A 90 13.23 -11.60 -11.57
C LYS A 90 12.65 -11.00 -10.29
N VAL A 91 12.42 -9.69 -10.26
CA VAL A 91 11.86 -9.01 -9.08
C VAL A 91 10.34 -9.15 -9.10
N LYS A 92 9.78 -9.65 -7.99
CA LYS A 92 8.33 -9.68 -7.74
C LYS A 92 8.05 -8.90 -6.48
N SER A 93 6.95 -8.16 -6.43
CA SER A 93 6.53 -7.47 -5.21
C SER A 93 5.02 -7.35 -5.14
N ARG A 94 4.51 -7.30 -3.91
CA ARG A 94 3.09 -7.09 -3.61
C ARG A 94 2.91 -6.22 -2.38
N LEU A 95 1.83 -5.46 -2.36
CA LEU A 95 1.34 -4.74 -1.19
C LEU A 95 0.06 -5.43 -0.73
N MET A 96 -0.05 -5.75 0.55
CA MET A 96 -1.19 -6.48 1.10
C MET A 96 -1.59 -5.95 2.47
N VAL A 97 -2.86 -6.17 2.82
CA VAL A 97 -3.39 -5.90 4.16
C VAL A 97 -3.62 -7.25 4.84
N THR A 98 -3.00 -7.48 5.99
CA THR A 98 -3.05 -8.74 6.71
C THR A 98 -4.29 -8.81 7.62
N PHE A 99 -4.68 -10.03 7.99
CA PHE A 99 -5.87 -10.26 8.85
C PHE A 99 -5.71 -9.67 10.26
N ASP A 100 -4.48 -9.43 10.71
CA ASP A 100 -4.11 -8.82 11.99
C ASP A 100 -3.84 -7.30 11.90
N GLY A 101 -4.14 -6.69 10.76
CA GLY A 101 -4.19 -5.24 10.63
C GLY A 101 -2.86 -4.56 10.36
N PHE A 102 -1.97 -5.24 9.61
CA PHE A 102 -0.77 -4.63 9.04
C PHE A 102 -0.92 -4.43 7.53
N LEU A 103 -0.43 -3.30 7.04
CA LEU A 103 -0.09 -3.08 5.65
C LEU A 103 1.34 -3.55 5.43
N GLU A 104 1.57 -4.50 4.53
CA GLU A 104 2.89 -5.08 4.28
C GLU A 104 3.26 -5.05 2.81
N ARG A 105 4.49 -4.62 2.52
CA ARG A 105 5.12 -4.84 1.22
C ARG A 105 6.05 -6.03 1.30
N TRP A 106 5.78 -7.03 0.46
CA TRP A 106 6.63 -8.19 0.27
C TRP A 106 7.38 -8.09 -1.05
N THR A 107 8.65 -8.46 -1.06
CA THR A 107 9.49 -8.50 -2.26
C THR A 107 10.20 -9.84 -2.35
N TRP A 108 10.15 -10.47 -3.52
CA TRP A 108 10.86 -11.71 -3.82
C TRP A 108 12.33 -11.41 -4.11
N VAL A 109 13.22 -12.06 -3.39
CA VAL A 109 14.67 -11.95 -3.58
C VAL A 109 15.14 -13.16 -4.40
N PRO A 110 15.55 -12.97 -5.68
CA PRO A 110 15.94 -14.09 -6.54
C PRO A 110 17.11 -14.91 -6.02
N ASP A 111 18.06 -14.24 -5.35
CA ASP A 111 19.30 -14.86 -4.88
C ASP A 111 19.05 -15.86 -3.74
N THR A 112 18.06 -15.59 -2.88
CA THR A 112 17.68 -16.49 -1.78
C THR A 112 16.47 -17.37 -2.13
N GLY A 113 15.67 -16.98 -3.12
CA GLY A 113 14.44 -17.69 -3.46
C GLY A 113 13.35 -17.54 -2.39
N GLU A 114 13.32 -16.38 -1.71
CA GLU A 114 12.40 -16.15 -0.59
C GLU A 114 11.66 -14.81 -0.73
N TRP A 115 10.46 -14.76 -0.12
CA TRP A 115 9.73 -13.52 0.10
C TRP A 115 10.24 -12.84 1.35
N THR A 116 10.70 -11.60 1.21
CA THR A 116 11.13 -10.77 2.33
C THR A 116 10.13 -9.65 2.58
N ARG A 117 9.77 -9.43 3.84
CA ARG A 117 8.96 -8.28 4.26
C ARG A 117 9.83 -7.02 4.17
N TYR A 118 9.63 -6.25 3.11
CA TYR A 118 10.47 -5.10 2.78
C TYR A 118 10.15 -3.88 3.66
N TRP A 119 8.87 -3.60 3.88
CA TRP A 119 8.39 -2.68 4.91
C TRP A 119 6.96 -3.03 5.31
N TYR A 120 6.54 -2.56 6.47
CA TYR A 120 5.19 -2.74 6.97
C TYR A 120 4.73 -1.52 7.77
N ALA A 121 3.43 -1.35 7.95
CA ALA A 121 2.82 -0.40 8.86
C ALA A 121 1.66 -1.10 9.56
N ARG A 122 1.42 -0.94 10.86
CA ARG A 122 2.09 -0.05 11.83
C ARG A 122 3.39 -0.64 12.34
N LYS A 123 4.44 0.16 12.53
CA LYS A 123 5.75 -0.28 13.05
C LYS A 123 5.88 -0.07 14.54
N ASP A 124 5.42 1.08 15.03
CA ASP A 124 5.55 1.49 16.42
C ASP A 124 4.36 2.34 16.87
N GLN A 125 4.48 2.98 18.04
CA GLN A 125 3.41 3.80 18.65
C GLN A 125 3.33 5.22 18.08
N CYS A 126 4.32 5.65 17.29
CA CYS A 126 4.38 6.96 16.66
C CYS A 126 3.74 6.96 15.26
N ASP A 127 3.60 5.78 14.65
CA ASP A 127 2.72 5.53 13.51
C ASP A 127 1.24 5.64 13.90
#